data_AF-A0A6B3NIY5-F1
#
_entry.id   AF-A0A6B3NIY5-F1
#
_cell.length_a   1.000
_cell.length_b   1.000
_cell.length_c   1.000
_cell.angle_alpha   90.00
_cell.angle_beta   90.00
_cell.angle_gamma   90.00
#
_symmetry.space_group_name_H-M   'P 1'
#
loop_
_entity.id
_entity.type
_entity.pdbx_description
1 polymer ?
#
loop_
_entity_poly.entity_id
_entity_poly.type
_entity_poly.pdbx_seq_one_letter_code
_entity_poly.pdbx_strand_id
1 'polypeptide(L)'
;MPPIFPIVFLVGGYLLCSLNINKDARYILPLLPVLSLFLAYGLNCWCSRWAKRVRWGTIGLAIMLMLLNLFPLGGAGLTKILSPRVQHLPYLREQWPHQQVIEEIIKTSPYLRTTLGVLPSTPQINQHNLNYYGALENFQVYGRQVGTQEKQISQDVGSLSWFLTKDGDQGSVPAAQTAIVNIIKQSPDFKLHQSWNLPDASTLQLYHRLKPPVEVIPIPEDSKQKAANERKYSDENSITTKYKPLKEAESLNPCSLWLPENRQQLGIKKTSALCPEHPAFRVKLETVTLPATAPPGVPVPVSYEWIGSWEQLQSGIVLLNWQSINGTLQQGWFHDHGIGMGELHPGKQSPIPNSQFRVIETTAMLPSADLPAGNYRLEAIYLNRQTGKTYPIPVPNITLNLDPAAKTIPAPELDLITQLRTLSTNLPQGTKALESVFEETGRINQYDPIQDYLVQADLALQYRLRLQPDNLDFAYTRAFAKVLQEDVEGAIAAWKRVVLLDSQNPYAYAYLAFVYLYNWQAGKAQEVLNTAIALNPNIPEIQALSGIAALWQGNLVKAWQVFWQLEL
;
A
#
# COMPACT_ATOMS: atom_id res chain seq x y z
N MET A 1 -10.20 -20.65 50.42
CA MET A 1 -9.12 -19.65 50.23
C MET A 1 -9.75 -18.39 49.67
N PRO A 2 -9.37 -17.19 50.13
CA PRO A 2 -9.84 -15.95 49.51
C PRO A 2 -9.40 -15.91 48.03
N PRO A 3 -10.20 -15.34 47.12
CA PRO A 3 -9.89 -15.27 45.70
C PRO A 3 -8.83 -14.17 45.45
N ILE A 4 -7.63 -14.35 45.98
CA ILE A 4 -6.51 -13.40 45.82
C ILE A 4 -6.14 -13.30 44.33
N PHE A 5 -6.07 -14.43 43.63
CA PHE A 5 -5.70 -14.47 42.22
C PHE A 5 -6.68 -13.70 41.30
N PRO A 6 -8.01 -13.92 41.35
CA PRO A 6 -8.96 -13.12 40.58
C PRO A 6 -8.89 -11.62 40.87
N ILE A 7 -8.67 -11.22 42.13
CA ILE A 7 -8.57 -9.81 42.51
C ILE A 7 -7.29 -9.20 41.93
N VAL A 8 -6.14 -9.86 42.08
CA VAL A 8 -4.86 -9.41 41.52
C VAL A 8 -4.96 -9.29 40.00
N PHE A 9 -5.55 -10.29 39.33
CA PHE A 9 -5.74 -10.27 37.88
C PHE A 9 -6.66 -9.13 37.42
N LEU A 10 -7.81 -8.92 38.09
CA LEU A 10 -8.75 -7.86 37.71
C LEU A 10 -8.18 -6.46 37.96
N VAL A 11 -7.48 -6.25 39.09
CA VAL A 11 -6.86 -4.96 39.40
C VAL A 11 -5.68 -4.69 38.47
N GLY A 12 -4.78 -5.65 38.27
CA GLY A 12 -3.65 -5.51 37.35
C GLY A 12 -4.11 -5.32 35.91
N GLY A 13 -5.08 -6.12 35.46
CA GLY A 13 -5.71 -5.99 34.15
C GLY A 13 -6.41 -4.65 33.96
N TYR A 14 -7.14 -4.15 34.96
CA TYR A 14 -7.74 -2.82 34.92
C TYR A 14 -6.70 -1.72 34.76
N LEU A 15 -5.58 -1.78 35.49
CA LEU A 15 -4.48 -0.80 35.36
C LEU A 15 -3.88 -0.85 33.96
N LEU A 16 -3.55 -2.04 33.45
CA LEU A 16 -3.00 -2.21 32.10
C LEU A 16 -3.97 -1.73 31.01
N CYS A 17 -5.25 -2.09 31.09
CA CYS A 17 -6.29 -1.61 30.17
C CYS A 17 -6.51 -0.09 30.31
N SER A 18 -6.29 0.49 31.49
CA SER A 18 -6.41 1.94 31.71
C SER A 18 -5.26 2.73 31.08
N LEU A 19 -4.10 2.11 30.87
CA LEU A 19 -2.99 2.69 30.12
C LEU A 19 -3.22 2.66 28.59
N ASN A 20 -4.14 1.82 28.10
CA ASN A 20 -4.47 1.79 26.67
C ASN A 20 -5.17 3.10 26.27
N ILE A 21 -4.65 3.76 25.24
CA ILE A 21 -5.21 5.01 24.69
C ILE A 21 -6.64 4.77 24.17
N ASN A 22 -6.90 3.61 23.58
CA ASN A 22 -8.19 3.25 23.03
C ASN A 22 -9.10 2.66 24.12
N LYS A 23 -10.23 3.33 24.39
CA LYS A 23 -11.18 2.98 25.47
C LYS A 23 -12.34 2.09 25.01
N ASP A 24 -12.18 1.38 23.91
CA ASP A 24 -13.17 0.42 23.44
C ASP A 24 -13.33 -0.77 24.42
N ALA A 25 -14.57 -1.20 24.65
CA ALA A 25 -14.88 -2.30 25.56
C ALA A 25 -14.22 -3.64 25.15
N ARG A 26 -13.84 -3.81 23.88
CA ARG A 26 -13.12 -5.00 23.41
C ARG A 26 -11.78 -5.24 24.12
N TYR A 27 -11.12 -4.18 24.58
CA TYR A 27 -9.81 -4.31 25.25
C TYR A 27 -9.93 -4.77 26.71
N ILE A 28 -11.11 -4.67 27.32
CA ILE A 28 -11.39 -5.24 28.65
C ILE A 28 -12.04 -6.62 28.57
N LEU A 29 -12.34 -7.12 27.36
CA LEU A 29 -12.96 -8.43 27.15
C LEU A 29 -12.21 -9.58 27.84
N PRO A 30 -10.85 -9.62 27.86
CA PRO A 30 -10.11 -10.65 28.59
C PRO A 30 -10.33 -10.64 30.12
N LEU A 31 -10.82 -9.53 30.69
CA LEU A 31 -11.13 -9.43 32.13
C LEU A 31 -12.48 -10.05 32.47
N LEU A 32 -13.40 -10.15 31.50
CA LEU A 32 -14.78 -10.58 31.74
C LEU A 32 -14.89 -12.02 32.29
N PRO A 33 -14.15 -13.04 31.79
CA PRO A 33 -14.23 -14.39 32.34
C PRO A 33 -13.83 -14.46 33.83
N VAL A 34 -12.77 -13.75 34.21
CA VAL A 34 -12.28 -13.72 35.61
C VAL A 34 -13.26 -12.95 36.50
N LEU A 35 -13.84 -11.85 35.99
CA LEU A 35 -14.91 -11.12 36.65
C LEU A 35 -16.15 -12.02 36.87
N SER A 36 -16.55 -12.79 35.86
CA SER A 36 -17.67 -13.75 35.96
C SER A 36 -17.42 -14.81 37.03
N LEU A 37 -16.20 -15.37 37.10
CA LEU A 37 -15.83 -16.33 38.16
C LEU A 37 -15.90 -15.71 39.56
N PHE A 38 -15.40 -14.48 39.70
CA PHE A 38 -15.45 -13.75 40.96
C PHE A 38 -16.90 -13.48 41.42
N LEU A 39 -17.76 -13.02 40.50
CA LEU A 39 -19.18 -12.79 40.77
C LEU A 39 -19.92 -14.11 41.10
N ALA A 40 -19.62 -15.19 40.37
CA ALA A 40 -20.19 -16.51 40.63
C ALA A 40 -19.80 -17.05 42.01
N TYR A 41 -18.54 -16.85 42.42
CA TYR A 41 -18.08 -17.18 43.77
C TYR A 41 -18.88 -16.39 44.84
N GLY A 42 -19.05 -15.07 44.64
CA GLY A 42 -19.85 -14.23 45.53
C GLY A 42 -21.30 -14.71 45.66
N LEU A 43 -21.95 -15.07 44.56
CA LEU A 43 -23.31 -15.64 44.54
C LEU A 43 -23.40 -16.99 45.28
N ASN A 44 -22.34 -17.80 45.25
CA ASN A 44 -22.28 -19.07 45.98
C ASN A 44 -22.10 -18.88 47.49
N CYS A 45 -21.45 -17.81 47.93
CA CYS A 45 -21.30 -17.45 49.34
C CYS A 45 -22.60 -16.93 49.99
N TRP A 46 -23.64 -16.63 49.19
CA TRP A 46 -24.93 -16.17 49.73
C TRP A 46 -25.70 -17.33 50.39
N CYS A 47 -25.77 -17.33 51.72
CA CYS A 47 -26.39 -18.38 52.56
C CYS A 47 -27.74 -17.95 53.18
N SER A 48 -28.69 -17.48 52.38
CA SER A 48 -30.05 -17.12 52.83
C SER A 48 -31.07 -18.19 52.46
N ARG A 49 -32.25 -18.18 53.10
CA ARG A 49 -33.42 -18.99 52.69
C ARG A 49 -33.84 -18.76 51.22
N TRP A 50 -33.43 -17.62 50.64
CA TRP A 50 -33.68 -17.26 49.24
C TRP A 50 -32.55 -17.64 48.28
N ALA A 51 -31.43 -18.20 48.76
CA ALA A 51 -30.21 -18.40 47.97
C ALA A 51 -30.46 -19.17 46.66
N LYS A 52 -31.23 -20.27 46.72
CA LYS A 52 -31.60 -21.05 45.52
C LYS A 52 -32.39 -20.22 44.52
N ARG A 53 -33.38 -19.44 44.99
CA ARG A 53 -34.22 -18.59 44.13
C ARG A 53 -33.42 -17.47 43.49
N VAL A 54 -32.52 -16.84 44.25
CA VAL A 54 -31.62 -15.79 43.73
C VAL A 54 -30.72 -16.35 42.63
N ARG A 55 -30.03 -17.49 42.85
CA ARG A 55 -29.12 -18.07 41.85
C ARG A 55 -29.83 -18.45 40.55
N TRP A 56 -30.96 -19.16 40.64
CA TRP A 56 -31.75 -19.51 39.45
C TRP A 56 -32.36 -18.28 38.78
N GLY A 57 -32.78 -17.27 39.55
CA GLY A 57 -33.22 -15.99 39.02
C GLY A 57 -32.13 -15.25 38.27
N THR A 58 -30.90 -15.22 38.79
CA THR A 58 -29.74 -14.63 38.11
C THR A 58 -29.41 -15.36 36.81
N ILE A 59 -29.42 -16.69 36.81
CA ILE A 59 -29.19 -17.48 35.59
C ILE A 59 -30.29 -17.20 34.56
N GLY A 60 -31.55 -17.24 34.97
CA GLY A 60 -32.69 -16.95 34.09
C GLY A 60 -32.63 -15.54 33.50
N LEU A 61 -32.34 -14.53 34.34
CA LEU A 61 -32.17 -13.15 33.91
C LEU A 61 -30.98 -13.00 32.94
N ALA A 62 -29.85 -13.65 33.21
CA ALA A 62 -28.67 -13.61 32.35
C ALA A 62 -28.94 -14.23 30.97
N ILE A 63 -29.58 -15.41 30.94
CA ILE A 63 -29.98 -16.06 29.68
C ILE A 63 -30.98 -15.19 28.92
N MET A 64 -31.97 -14.64 29.60
CA MET A 64 -32.96 -13.77 28.97
C MET A 64 -32.30 -12.52 28.39
N LEU A 65 -31.44 -11.83 29.14
CA LEU A 65 -30.70 -10.67 28.64
C LEU A 65 -29.78 -11.05 27.49
N MET A 66 -29.08 -12.19 27.56
CA MET A 66 -28.26 -12.69 26.46
C MET A 66 -29.08 -12.88 25.19
N LEU A 67 -30.24 -13.56 25.27
CA LEU A 67 -31.13 -13.77 24.13
C LEU A 67 -31.69 -12.45 23.56
N LEU A 68 -32.12 -11.53 24.43
CA LEU A 68 -32.63 -10.21 24.03
C LEU A 68 -31.54 -9.30 23.43
N ASN A 69 -30.26 -9.55 23.72
CA ASN A 69 -29.15 -8.81 23.12
C ASN A 69 -28.64 -9.45 21.81
N LEU A 70 -28.70 -10.78 21.69
CA LEU A 70 -28.27 -11.50 20.49
C LEU A 70 -29.32 -11.50 19.38
N PHE A 71 -30.61 -11.54 19.75
CA PHE A 71 -31.71 -11.69 18.80
C PHE A 71 -32.73 -10.55 18.92
N PRO A 72 -33.38 -10.14 17.82
CA PRO A 72 -34.37 -9.07 17.80
C PRO A 72 -35.73 -9.53 18.38
N LEU A 73 -35.76 -10.04 19.60
CA LEU A 73 -36.96 -10.60 20.27
C LEU A 73 -37.80 -9.54 21.01
N GLY A 74 -37.48 -8.25 20.86
CA GLY A 74 -38.09 -7.15 21.61
C GLY A 74 -37.32 -6.80 22.90
N GLY A 75 -38.01 -6.31 23.93
CA GLY A 75 -37.40 -6.07 25.25
C GLY A 75 -36.39 -4.90 25.33
N ALA A 76 -36.35 -4.02 24.33
CA ALA A 76 -35.38 -2.92 24.23
C ALA A 76 -35.35 -1.98 25.45
N GLY A 77 -36.48 -1.79 26.14
CA GLY A 77 -36.51 -1.05 27.40
C GLY A 77 -35.70 -1.72 28.50
N LEU A 78 -35.82 -3.04 28.63
CA LEU A 78 -35.13 -3.82 29.65
C LEU A 78 -33.62 -3.89 29.39
N THR A 79 -33.21 -4.16 28.14
CA THR A 79 -31.79 -4.23 27.77
C THR A 79 -31.13 -2.85 27.81
N LYS A 80 -31.84 -1.76 27.52
CA LYS A 80 -31.32 -0.39 27.73
C LYS A 80 -31.02 -0.09 29.20
N ILE A 81 -31.80 -0.65 30.13
CA ILE A 81 -31.60 -0.44 31.58
C ILE A 81 -30.50 -1.36 32.12
N LEU A 82 -30.56 -2.66 31.79
CA LEU A 82 -29.72 -3.68 32.43
C LEU A 82 -28.45 -4.03 31.66
N SER A 83 -28.39 -3.75 30.36
CA SER A 83 -27.23 -4.04 29.50
C SER A 83 -27.07 -2.96 28.40
N PRO A 84 -26.94 -1.68 28.78
CA PRO A 84 -26.83 -0.60 27.81
C PRO A 84 -25.60 -0.83 26.92
N ARG A 85 -25.74 -0.52 25.62
CA ARG A 85 -24.65 -0.60 24.61
C ARG A 85 -24.18 -2.02 24.25
N VAL A 86 -24.93 -3.06 24.61
CA VAL A 86 -24.58 -4.47 24.28
C VAL A 86 -25.30 -4.98 23.03
N GLN A 87 -26.39 -4.34 22.60
CA GLN A 87 -27.14 -4.74 21.41
C GLN A 87 -26.43 -4.34 20.11
N HIS A 88 -25.87 -5.32 19.40
CA HIS A 88 -25.31 -5.17 18.05
C HIS A 88 -26.05 -6.09 17.09
N LEU A 89 -27.27 -5.71 16.72
CA LEU A 89 -28.09 -6.49 15.79
C LEU A 89 -27.66 -6.23 14.34
N PRO A 90 -27.79 -7.22 13.44
CA PRO A 90 -27.65 -6.99 12.01
C PRO A 90 -28.59 -5.87 11.57
N TYR A 91 -28.07 -4.97 10.73
CA TYR A 91 -28.89 -3.92 10.15
C TYR A 91 -29.81 -4.54 9.08
N LEU A 92 -31.13 -4.54 9.33
CA LEU A 92 -32.14 -5.15 8.46
C LEU A 92 -32.99 -4.14 7.66
N ARG A 93 -32.59 -2.86 7.65
CA ARG A 93 -33.32 -1.80 6.94
C ARG A 93 -32.71 -1.56 5.56
N GLU A 94 -33.08 -0.44 4.94
CA GLU A 94 -32.63 -0.03 3.61
C GLU A 94 -31.10 0.00 3.49
N GLN A 95 -30.58 -0.73 2.51
CA GLN A 95 -29.15 -0.87 2.32
C GLN A 95 -28.50 0.49 2.03
N TRP A 96 -27.35 0.71 2.66
CA TRP A 96 -26.52 1.86 2.37
C TRP A 96 -25.84 1.67 1.01
N PRO A 97 -25.57 2.74 0.24
CA PRO A 97 -25.16 2.65 -1.16
C PRO A 97 -23.68 2.25 -1.36
N HIS A 98 -23.10 1.46 -0.44
CA HIS A 98 -21.68 1.06 -0.52
C HIS A 98 -21.36 0.34 -1.82
N GLN A 99 -22.12 -0.70 -2.15
CA GLN A 99 -21.93 -1.48 -3.38
C GLN A 99 -22.09 -0.60 -4.62
N GLN A 100 -23.08 0.31 -4.61
CA GLN A 100 -23.34 1.21 -5.72
C GLN A 100 -22.16 2.19 -5.95
N VAL A 101 -21.54 2.68 -4.88
CA VAL A 101 -20.32 3.50 -4.97
C VAL A 101 -19.19 2.71 -5.63
N ILE A 102 -18.94 1.48 -5.20
CA ILE A 102 -17.88 0.63 -5.77
C ILE A 102 -18.16 0.31 -7.24
N GLU A 103 -19.39 -0.07 -7.57
CA GLU A 103 -19.81 -0.38 -8.94
C GLU A 103 -19.65 0.83 -9.87
N GLU A 104 -19.98 2.04 -9.42
CA GLU A 104 -19.85 3.24 -10.24
C GLU A 104 -18.37 3.60 -10.50
N ILE A 105 -17.49 3.41 -9.52
CA ILE A 105 -16.04 3.59 -9.70
C ILE A 105 -15.50 2.57 -10.72
N ILE A 106 -15.84 1.28 -10.55
CA ILE A 106 -15.39 0.21 -11.46
C ILE A 106 -15.94 0.44 -12.88
N LYS A 107 -17.18 0.87 -13.02
CA LYS A 107 -17.79 1.19 -14.30
C LYS A 107 -17.07 2.34 -15.01
N THR A 108 -16.62 3.34 -14.25
CA THR A 108 -15.89 4.49 -14.79
C THR A 108 -14.45 4.15 -15.18
N SER A 109 -13.80 3.27 -14.41
CA SER A 109 -12.39 2.91 -14.59
C SER A 109 -12.18 1.38 -14.53
N PRO A 110 -12.69 0.62 -15.51
CA PRO A 110 -12.79 -0.85 -15.41
C PRO A 110 -11.44 -1.58 -15.41
N TYR A 111 -10.38 -0.93 -15.90
CA TYR A 111 -9.04 -1.49 -16.02
C TYR A 111 -8.05 -0.96 -14.97
N LEU A 112 -8.55 -0.24 -13.96
CA LEU A 112 -7.74 0.32 -12.90
C LEU A 112 -8.15 -0.25 -11.55
N ARG A 113 -7.16 -0.43 -10.69
CA ARG A 113 -7.32 -0.48 -9.25
C ARG A 113 -7.39 0.96 -8.75
N THR A 114 -8.35 1.25 -7.91
CA THR A 114 -8.63 2.62 -7.48
C THR A 114 -8.61 2.76 -5.97
N THR A 115 -7.92 3.79 -5.49
CA THR A 115 -8.01 4.23 -4.11
C THR A 115 -9.04 5.35 -3.96
N LEU A 116 -10.08 5.10 -3.16
CA LEU A 116 -11.14 6.03 -2.81
C LEU A 116 -10.81 6.73 -1.49
N GLY A 117 -10.66 8.05 -1.52
CA GLY A 117 -10.55 8.88 -0.32
C GLY A 117 -11.91 8.99 0.38
N VAL A 118 -12.08 8.35 1.52
CA VAL A 118 -13.32 8.36 2.31
C VAL A 118 -13.18 9.36 3.45
N LEU A 119 -13.88 10.48 3.33
CA LEU A 119 -13.83 11.59 4.30
C LEU A 119 -14.77 11.44 5.51
N PRO A 120 -15.99 10.86 5.41
CA PRO A 120 -16.81 10.61 6.60
C PRO A 120 -16.29 9.38 7.38
N SER A 121 -16.56 9.37 8.69
CA SER A 121 -16.21 8.26 9.59
C SER A 121 -17.34 7.97 10.59
N THR A 122 -18.50 7.56 10.07
CA THR A 122 -19.64 7.07 10.85
C THR A 122 -19.60 5.54 10.97
N PRO A 123 -20.37 4.90 11.87
CA PRO A 123 -20.45 3.44 11.93
C PRO A 123 -20.95 2.79 10.62
N GLN A 124 -21.76 3.51 9.84
CA GLN A 124 -22.36 3.03 8.59
C GLN A 124 -21.56 3.43 7.35
N ILE A 125 -20.85 4.56 7.36
CA ILE A 125 -20.05 5.05 6.23
C ILE A 125 -18.69 5.49 6.74
N ASN A 126 -17.70 4.64 6.49
CA ASN A 126 -16.29 4.89 6.73
C ASN A 126 -15.43 4.09 5.74
N GLN A 127 -14.12 4.33 5.75
CA GLN A 127 -13.15 3.66 4.90
C GLN A 127 -13.22 2.13 4.98
N HIS A 128 -13.50 1.54 6.14
CA HIS A 128 -13.54 0.10 6.34
C HIS A 128 -14.75 -0.53 5.65
N ASN A 129 -15.90 0.14 5.68
CA ASN A 129 -17.08 -0.34 4.95
C ASN A 129 -16.82 -0.37 3.44
N LEU A 130 -16.30 0.72 2.87
CA LEU A 130 -16.02 0.80 1.44
C LEU A 130 -14.91 -0.17 1.03
N ASN A 131 -13.88 -0.33 1.87
CA ASN A 131 -12.82 -1.30 1.63
C ASN A 131 -13.34 -2.75 1.63
N TYR A 132 -14.32 -3.08 2.48
CA TYR A 132 -14.96 -4.41 2.44
C TYR A 132 -15.66 -4.67 1.10
N TYR A 133 -16.48 -3.74 0.61
CA TYR A 133 -17.17 -3.91 -0.67
C TYR A 133 -16.21 -3.88 -1.87
N GLY A 134 -15.15 -3.08 -1.80
CA GLY A 134 -14.09 -3.11 -2.80
C GLY A 134 -13.31 -4.43 -2.82
N ALA A 135 -13.14 -5.09 -1.67
CA ALA A 135 -12.53 -6.42 -1.57
C ALA A 135 -13.41 -7.52 -2.19
N LEU A 136 -14.74 -7.43 -2.09
CA LEU A 136 -15.66 -8.32 -2.79
C LEU A 136 -15.49 -8.25 -4.31
N GLU A 137 -14.99 -7.12 -4.81
CA GLU A 137 -14.71 -6.83 -6.20
C GLU A 137 -13.24 -7.10 -6.57
N ASN A 138 -12.69 -8.22 -6.06
CA ASN A 138 -11.31 -8.65 -6.25
C ASN A 138 -10.28 -7.56 -5.91
N PHE A 139 -10.56 -6.78 -4.86
CA PHE A 139 -9.70 -5.66 -4.45
C PHE A 139 -9.43 -4.65 -5.57
N GLN A 140 -10.43 -4.42 -6.44
CA GLN A 140 -10.33 -3.39 -7.47
C GLN A 140 -10.47 -1.99 -6.87
N VAL A 141 -11.19 -1.82 -5.76
CA VAL A 141 -11.34 -0.53 -5.09
C VAL A 141 -10.92 -0.64 -3.62
N TYR A 142 -10.20 0.36 -3.12
CA TYR A 142 -9.80 0.45 -1.72
C TYR A 142 -10.36 1.71 -1.09
N GLY A 143 -11.07 1.59 0.04
CA GLY A 143 -11.45 2.74 0.86
C GLY A 143 -10.32 3.13 1.80
N ARG A 144 -9.90 4.39 1.79
CA ARG A 144 -8.84 4.91 2.65
C ARG A 144 -9.26 6.21 3.31
N GLN A 145 -8.90 6.38 4.59
CA GLN A 145 -9.18 7.61 5.31
C GLN A 145 -8.08 8.62 4.99
N VAL A 146 -8.48 9.79 4.49
CA VAL A 146 -7.59 10.89 4.11
C VAL A 146 -8.15 12.20 4.64
N GLY A 147 -7.37 13.29 4.54
CA GLY A 147 -7.73 14.57 5.14
C GLY A 147 -7.62 14.56 6.66
N THR A 148 -6.72 13.73 7.22
CA THR A 148 -6.55 13.60 8.67
C THR A 148 -5.62 14.65 9.26
N GLN A 149 -4.73 15.23 8.46
CA GLN A 149 -3.77 16.24 8.85
C GLN A 149 -3.82 17.43 7.89
N GLU A 150 -3.89 18.65 8.41
CA GLU A 150 -4.02 19.86 7.57
C GLU A 150 -2.86 20.03 6.59
N LYS A 151 -1.63 19.75 7.03
CA LYS A 151 -0.41 19.87 6.22
C LYS A 151 -0.31 18.87 5.06
N GLN A 152 -1.16 17.84 5.04
CA GLN A 152 -1.14 16.77 4.01
C GLN A 152 -2.30 16.91 3.01
N ILE A 153 -3.19 17.89 3.20
CA ILE A 153 -4.41 18.02 2.37
C ILE A 153 -4.07 18.24 0.89
N SER A 154 -3.07 19.05 0.58
CA SER A 154 -2.66 19.29 -0.81
C SER A 154 -2.23 18.00 -1.51
N GLN A 155 -1.46 17.17 -0.81
CA GLN A 155 -0.99 15.88 -1.32
C GLN A 155 -2.12 14.86 -1.42
N ASP A 156 -3.03 14.82 -0.44
CA ASP A 156 -4.21 13.94 -0.48
C ASP A 156 -5.06 14.25 -1.71
N VAL A 157 -5.39 15.53 -1.89
CA VAL A 157 -6.14 16.02 -3.06
C VAL A 157 -5.37 15.69 -4.33
N GLY A 158 -4.08 16.04 -4.39
CA GLY A 158 -3.23 15.86 -5.58
C GLY A 158 -3.03 14.42 -6.02
N SER A 159 -3.05 13.47 -5.08
CA SER A 159 -2.72 12.06 -5.36
C SER A 159 -3.92 11.18 -5.68
N LEU A 160 -5.14 11.59 -5.30
CA LEU A 160 -6.35 10.77 -5.48
C LEU A 160 -7.27 11.32 -6.58
N SER A 161 -7.93 10.39 -7.28
CA SER A 161 -8.94 10.71 -8.31
C SER A 161 -10.36 10.72 -7.77
N TRP A 162 -10.62 10.01 -6.67
CA TRP A 162 -11.97 9.79 -6.13
C TRP A 162 -12.07 10.17 -4.67
N PHE A 163 -13.12 10.91 -4.33
CA PHE A 163 -13.45 11.27 -2.95
C PHE A 163 -14.92 11.04 -2.64
N LEU A 164 -15.18 10.50 -1.45
CA LEU A 164 -16.51 10.32 -0.90
C LEU A 164 -16.74 11.32 0.25
N THR A 165 -17.76 12.14 0.12
CA THR A 165 -18.18 13.10 1.16
C THR A 165 -19.63 12.81 1.59
N LYS A 166 -20.00 13.27 2.77
CA LYS A 166 -21.37 13.17 3.30
C LYS A 166 -21.80 14.53 3.82
N ASP A 167 -23.08 14.86 3.84
CA ASP A 167 -23.60 15.98 4.63
C ASP A 167 -24.15 15.52 6.01
N GLY A 168 -24.56 16.47 6.84
CA GLY A 168 -25.01 16.17 8.20
C GLY A 168 -23.91 15.56 9.07
N ASP A 169 -24.24 14.53 9.85
CA ASP A 169 -23.28 13.87 10.75
C ASP A 169 -22.13 13.20 9.98
N GLN A 170 -20.90 13.66 10.26
CA GLN A 170 -19.66 13.14 9.68
C GLN A 170 -19.04 12.00 10.51
N GLY A 171 -19.53 11.78 11.72
CA GLY A 171 -18.91 10.86 12.68
C GLY A 171 -17.61 11.39 13.28
N SER A 172 -16.69 10.49 13.64
CA SER A 172 -15.44 10.85 14.31
C SER A 172 -14.37 11.23 13.29
N VAL A 173 -14.33 12.51 12.92
CA VAL A 173 -13.37 13.06 11.95
C VAL A 173 -12.55 14.20 12.56
N PRO A 174 -11.29 14.38 12.16
CA PRO A 174 -10.46 15.50 12.62
C PRO A 174 -10.88 16.83 11.96
N ALA A 175 -10.43 17.96 12.53
CA ALA A 175 -10.75 19.30 12.02
C ALA A 175 -10.31 19.51 10.56
N ALA A 176 -9.17 18.90 10.17
CA ALA A 176 -8.64 18.92 8.81
C ALA A 176 -9.65 18.41 7.75
N GLN A 177 -10.59 17.54 8.14
CA GLN A 177 -11.57 16.96 7.23
C GLN A 177 -12.43 18.04 6.56
N THR A 178 -12.83 19.09 7.30
CA THR A 178 -13.69 20.14 6.74
C THR A 178 -12.96 20.94 5.67
N ALA A 179 -11.65 21.18 5.84
CA ALA A 179 -10.84 21.89 4.87
C ALA A 179 -10.73 21.12 3.55
N ILE A 180 -10.46 19.81 3.60
CA ILE A 180 -10.37 19.00 2.37
C ILE A 180 -11.73 18.87 1.67
N VAL A 181 -12.84 18.73 2.40
CA VAL A 181 -14.19 18.72 1.80
C VAL A 181 -14.46 20.01 1.03
N ASN A 182 -14.11 21.16 1.61
CA ASN A 182 -14.28 22.46 0.95
C ASN A 182 -13.41 22.57 -0.31
N ILE A 183 -12.16 22.12 -0.25
CA ILE A 183 -11.25 22.11 -1.39
C ILE A 183 -11.80 21.25 -2.53
N ILE A 184 -12.26 20.03 -2.25
CA ILE A 184 -12.84 19.14 -3.28
C ILE A 184 -14.10 19.76 -3.91
N LYS A 185 -14.95 20.39 -3.10
CA LYS A 185 -16.21 20.99 -3.59
C LYS A 185 -15.98 22.25 -4.44
N GLN A 186 -14.91 23.00 -4.18
CA GLN A 186 -14.62 24.27 -4.86
C GLN A 186 -13.55 24.13 -5.96
N SER A 187 -12.78 23.03 -5.96
CA SER A 187 -11.70 22.82 -6.90
C SER A 187 -12.24 22.66 -8.32
N PRO A 188 -11.63 23.32 -9.32
CA PRO A 188 -11.96 23.10 -10.73
C PRO A 188 -11.54 21.71 -11.21
N ASP A 189 -10.71 20.98 -10.45
CA ASP A 189 -10.20 19.67 -10.84
C ASP A 189 -11.20 18.53 -10.57
N PHE A 190 -12.21 18.77 -9.73
CA PHE A 190 -13.18 17.76 -9.32
C PHE A 190 -14.60 18.15 -9.74
N LYS A 191 -15.38 17.14 -10.13
CA LYS A 191 -16.82 17.28 -10.32
C LYS A 191 -17.58 16.35 -9.40
N LEU A 192 -18.78 16.76 -8.99
CA LEU A 192 -19.74 15.84 -8.40
C LEU A 192 -20.12 14.82 -9.48
N HIS A 193 -19.74 13.57 -9.27
CA HIS A 193 -19.99 12.46 -10.21
C HIS A 193 -21.36 11.85 -9.97
N GLN A 194 -21.68 11.54 -8.70
CA GLN A 194 -22.96 10.96 -8.31
C GLN A 194 -23.31 11.28 -6.86
N SER A 195 -24.61 11.20 -6.52
CA SER A 195 -25.10 11.35 -5.14
C SER A 195 -26.20 10.37 -4.81
N TRP A 196 -26.33 10.04 -3.53
CA TRP A 196 -27.35 9.12 -3.00
C TRP A 196 -27.95 9.69 -1.73
N ASN A 197 -29.28 9.62 -1.60
CA ASN A 197 -29.95 9.89 -0.34
C ASN A 197 -29.70 8.73 0.63
N LEU A 198 -29.43 9.04 1.88
CA LEU A 198 -29.12 8.08 2.92
C LEU A 198 -30.30 7.86 3.87
N PRO A 199 -30.36 6.69 4.56
CA PRO A 199 -31.44 6.39 5.50
C PRO A 199 -31.55 7.35 6.70
N ASP A 200 -30.50 8.14 6.99
CA ASP A 200 -30.46 9.17 8.03
C ASP A 200 -30.87 10.56 7.51
N ALA A 201 -31.48 10.64 6.32
CA ALA A 201 -31.86 11.86 5.61
C ALA A 201 -30.69 12.78 5.20
N SER A 202 -29.46 12.28 5.29
CA SER A 202 -28.28 12.94 4.73
C SER A 202 -28.04 12.50 3.29
N THR A 203 -27.07 13.13 2.63
CA THR A 203 -26.66 12.86 1.25
C THR A 203 -25.22 12.37 1.23
N LEU A 204 -24.98 11.28 0.51
CA LEU A 204 -23.64 10.82 0.13
C LEU A 204 -23.28 11.36 -1.25
N GLN A 205 -22.07 11.88 -1.41
CA GLN A 205 -21.62 12.53 -2.63
C GLN A 205 -20.26 11.96 -3.05
N LEU A 206 -20.20 11.42 -4.27
CA LEU A 206 -18.97 10.90 -4.88
C LEU A 206 -18.44 11.93 -5.88
N TYR A 207 -17.20 12.36 -5.67
CA TYR A 207 -16.48 13.30 -6.52
C TYR A 207 -15.43 12.56 -7.33
N HIS A 208 -15.30 12.95 -8.59
CA HIS A 208 -14.30 12.41 -9.52
C HIS A 208 -13.46 13.53 -10.12
N ARG A 209 -12.16 13.30 -10.20
CA ARG A 209 -11.20 14.17 -10.87
C ARG A 209 -11.48 14.22 -12.38
N LEU A 210 -11.44 15.40 -12.97
CA LEU A 210 -11.70 15.62 -14.39
C LEU A 210 -10.58 15.08 -15.29
N LYS A 211 -9.34 15.16 -14.83
CA LYS A 211 -8.13 14.67 -15.50
C LYS A 211 -7.41 13.72 -14.54
N PRO A 212 -7.73 12.41 -14.55
CA PRO A 212 -7.10 11.47 -13.64
C PRO A 212 -5.61 11.28 -13.99
N PRO A 213 -4.76 10.88 -13.02
CA PRO A 213 -3.33 10.63 -13.29
C PRO A 213 -3.08 9.48 -14.26
N VAL A 214 -4.01 8.52 -14.35
CA VAL A 214 -3.91 7.37 -15.25
C VAL A 214 -5.24 7.17 -15.98
N GLU A 215 -5.17 7.01 -17.30
CA GLU A 215 -6.29 6.62 -18.16
C GLU A 215 -5.93 5.36 -18.96
N VAL A 216 -6.88 4.43 -19.10
CA VAL A 216 -6.68 3.17 -19.84
C VAL A 216 -7.77 3.01 -20.88
N ILE A 217 -7.37 2.96 -22.15
CA ILE A 217 -8.26 2.93 -23.30
C ILE A 217 -8.00 1.65 -24.11
N PRO A 218 -8.96 0.72 -24.20
CA PRO A 218 -8.86 -0.42 -25.10
C PRO A 218 -8.75 0.04 -26.56
N ILE A 219 -7.83 -0.55 -27.32
CA ILE A 219 -7.71 -0.31 -28.76
C ILE A 219 -8.48 -1.43 -29.48
N PRO A 220 -9.56 -1.13 -30.21
CA PRO A 220 -10.34 -2.15 -30.92
C PRO A 220 -9.46 -2.93 -31.89
N GLU A 221 -9.52 -4.28 -31.85
CA GLU A 221 -8.88 -5.11 -32.87
C GLU A 221 -9.55 -4.88 -34.22
N ASP A 222 -8.76 -4.79 -35.28
CA ASP A 222 -9.28 -4.71 -36.64
C ASP A 222 -10.05 -6.01 -36.96
N SER A 223 -11.20 -5.88 -37.61
CA SER A 223 -12.20 -6.95 -37.80
C SER A 223 -11.65 -8.23 -38.46
N LYS A 224 -10.49 -8.16 -39.13
CA LYS A 224 -9.76 -9.30 -39.69
C LYS A 224 -8.94 -10.09 -38.66
N GLN A 225 -8.43 -9.45 -37.60
CA GLN A 225 -7.68 -10.09 -36.51
C GLN A 225 -8.61 -10.82 -35.53
N LYS A 226 -9.78 -10.22 -35.24
CA LYS A 226 -10.81 -10.82 -34.39
C LYS A 226 -11.25 -12.21 -34.89
N ALA A 227 -11.46 -12.37 -36.20
CA ALA A 227 -11.82 -13.64 -36.82
C ALA A 227 -10.68 -14.69 -36.81
N ALA A 228 -9.42 -14.27 -36.74
CA ALA A 228 -8.26 -15.16 -36.65
C ALA A 228 -8.00 -15.63 -35.21
N ASN A 229 -8.20 -14.75 -34.23
CA ASN A 229 -8.09 -15.07 -32.81
C ASN A 229 -9.26 -15.93 -32.31
N GLU A 230 -10.49 -15.65 -32.75
CA GLU A 230 -11.68 -16.44 -32.38
C GLU A 230 -11.68 -17.86 -32.97
N ARG A 231 -11.22 -18.05 -34.23
CA ARG A 231 -11.11 -19.38 -34.85
C ARG A 231 -10.05 -20.25 -34.18
N LYS A 232 -8.95 -19.67 -33.70
CA LYS A 232 -7.91 -20.43 -32.99
C LYS A 232 -8.36 -20.89 -31.60
N TYR A 233 -9.25 -20.14 -30.96
CA TYR A 233 -9.73 -20.44 -29.61
C TYR A 233 -10.94 -21.41 -29.60
N SER A 234 -11.78 -21.40 -30.64
CA SER A 234 -12.93 -22.32 -30.73
C SER A 234 -12.51 -23.78 -30.99
N ASP A 235 -11.45 -23.99 -31.76
CA ASP A 235 -10.99 -25.34 -32.13
C ASP A 235 -10.27 -26.06 -30.98
N GLU A 236 -9.81 -25.33 -29.95
CA GLU A 236 -9.10 -25.88 -28.78
C GLU A 236 -10.04 -26.47 -27.70
N ASN A 237 -11.36 -26.23 -27.76
CA ASN A 237 -12.34 -26.67 -26.74
C ASN A 237 -13.12 -27.95 -27.08
N SER A 238 -12.76 -28.69 -28.14
CA SER A 238 -13.39 -29.99 -28.45
C SER A 238 -12.48 -31.17 -28.09
N ILE A 239 -12.51 -31.62 -26.82
CA ILE A 239 -11.73 -32.77 -26.35
C ILE A 239 -12.65 -33.98 -26.14
N THR A 240 -12.46 -35.02 -26.95
CA THR A 240 -12.89 -36.40 -26.66
C THR A 240 -11.69 -37.21 -26.17
N THR A 241 -11.82 -37.87 -25.03
CA THR A 241 -10.75 -38.59 -24.32
C THR A 241 -10.62 -40.05 -24.76
N LYS A 242 -9.45 -40.43 -25.28
CA LYS A 242 -8.94 -41.82 -25.25
C LYS A 242 -7.44 -41.81 -24.94
N TYR A 243 -7.06 -42.53 -23.89
CA TYR A 243 -5.71 -42.59 -23.33
C TYR A 243 -4.84 -43.65 -24.03
N LYS A 244 -3.55 -43.36 -24.25
CA LYS A 244 -2.48 -44.32 -24.62
C LYS A 244 -1.14 -43.79 -24.06
N PRO A 245 -0.21 -44.64 -23.58
CA PRO A 245 0.97 -44.18 -22.83
C PRO A 245 2.14 -43.76 -23.74
N LEU A 246 2.99 -42.88 -23.19
CA LEU A 246 4.09 -42.15 -23.82
C LEU A 246 5.36 -42.98 -24.05
N LYS A 247 6.08 -42.66 -25.14
CA LYS A 247 7.52 -42.91 -25.35
C LYS A 247 8.23 -41.58 -25.67
N GLU A 248 9.53 -41.57 -25.38
CA GLU A 248 10.42 -40.43 -25.09
C GLU A 248 10.76 -39.42 -26.21
N ALA A 249 11.05 -38.21 -25.71
CA ALA A 249 12.07 -37.22 -26.08
C ALA A 249 12.24 -36.74 -27.54
N GLU A 250 11.69 -35.55 -27.82
CA GLU A 250 12.22 -34.61 -28.82
C GLU A 250 12.16 -33.16 -28.30
N SER A 251 13.27 -32.44 -28.55
CA SER A 251 13.58 -31.01 -28.36
C SER A 251 12.62 -30.13 -27.52
N LEU A 252 13.15 -29.63 -26.40
CA LEU A 252 12.50 -28.63 -25.56
C LEU A 252 12.38 -27.29 -26.30
N ASN A 253 11.14 -26.93 -26.64
CA ASN A 253 10.73 -25.57 -26.98
C ASN A 253 10.86 -24.69 -25.70
N PRO A 254 11.45 -23.48 -25.77
CA PRO A 254 11.56 -22.55 -24.64
C PRO A 254 10.24 -22.20 -23.94
N CYS A 255 9.10 -22.52 -24.57
CA CYS A 255 7.74 -22.21 -24.11
C CYS A 255 7.13 -23.22 -23.11
N SER A 256 7.93 -24.06 -22.43
CA SER A 256 7.42 -25.14 -21.56
C SER A 256 7.34 -24.81 -20.06
N LEU A 257 7.56 -23.56 -19.65
CA LEU A 257 7.70 -23.18 -18.24
C LEU A 257 6.62 -22.24 -17.67
N TRP A 258 5.53 -21.98 -18.39
CA TRP A 258 4.40 -21.20 -17.88
C TRP A 258 3.17 -22.09 -17.63
N LEU A 259 3.17 -22.81 -16.51
CA LEU A 259 1.97 -23.38 -15.92
C LEU A 259 2.01 -23.12 -14.41
N PRO A 260 0.96 -22.55 -13.78
CA PRO A 260 0.82 -22.59 -12.33
C PRO A 260 0.73 -24.05 -11.87
N GLU A 261 1.30 -24.39 -10.72
CA GLU A 261 1.45 -25.77 -10.19
C GLU A 261 0.15 -26.59 -10.12
N ASN A 262 -1.04 -25.98 -10.23
CA ASN A 262 -2.32 -26.69 -10.16
C ASN A 262 -2.90 -27.16 -11.51
N ARG A 263 -2.12 -27.21 -12.61
CA ARG A 263 -2.61 -27.72 -13.92
C ARG A 263 -1.81 -28.85 -14.56
N GLN A 264 -0.85 -29.47 -13.88
CA GLN A 264 -0.09 -30.60 -14.43
C GLN A 264 -0.86 -31.94 -14.51
N GLN A 265 -2.10 -32.03 -14.00
CA GLN A 265 -2.88 -33.28 -14.04
C GLN A 265 -3.73 -33.48 -15.32
N LEU A 266 -3.79 -32.52 -16.23
CA LEU A 266 -4.56 -32.63 -17.48
C LEU A 266 -3.61 -32.61 -18.67
N GLY A 267 -3.46 -33.76 -19.34
CA GLY A 267 -2.59 -33.94 -20.51
C GLY A 267 -3.04 -33.13 -21.73
N ILE A 268 -2.72 -31.84 -21.75
CA ILE A 268 -3.05 -30.88 -22.81
C ILE A 268 -1.90 -30.85 -23.85
N LYS A 269 -2.23 -30.92 -25.14
CA LYS A 269 -1.28 -30.76 -26.25
C LYS A 269 -0.79 -29.29 -26.35
N LYS A 270 0.49 -29.11 -26.73
CA LYS A 270 1.15 -27.82 -27.03
C LYS A 270 0.26 -26.91 -27.90
N THR A 271 -0.15 -25.77 -27.36
CA THR A 271 -0.88 -24.70 -28.08
C THR A 271 0.07 -23.77 -28.83
N SER A 272 -0.37 -23.25 -29.98
CA SER A 272 0.40 -22.36 -30.89
C SER A 272 -0.08 -20.90 -30.83
N ALA A 273 -0.32 -20.40 -29.62
CA ALA A 273 -0.49 -18.97 -29.38
C ALA A 273 0.89 -18.28 -29.48
N LEU A 274 0.98 -17.17 -30.23
CA LEU A 274 2.18 -16.33 -30.22
C LEU A 274 2.45 -15.90 -28.78
N CYS A 275 3.67 -16.09 -28.30
CA CYS A 275 4.03 -15.79 -26.91
C CYS A 275 3.84 -14.29 -26.62
N PRO A 276 3.42 -13.91 -25.40
CA PRO A 276 3.34 -12.50 -24.97
C PRO A 276 4.66 -11.72 -25.13
N GLU A 277 5.80 -12.43 -25.26
CA GLU A 277 7.12 -11.85 -25.49
C GLU A 277 7.43 -11.58 -26.98
N HIS A 278 6.51 -11.87 -27.90
CA HIS A 278 6.72 -11.63 -29.32
C HIS A 278 6.88 -10.12 -29.61
N PRO A 279 7.85 -9.69 -30.46
CA PRO A 279 8.13 -8.28 -30.73
C PRO A 279 6.91 -7.44 -31.15
N ALA A 280 5.93 -8.06 -31.81
CA ALA A 280 4.69 -7.41 -32.24
C ALA A 280 3.81 -6.90 -31.09
N PHE A 281 4.00 -7.39 -29.87
CA PHE A 281 3.19 -7.04 -28.70
C PHE A 281 3.95 -6.22 -27.65
N ARG A 282 5.20 -5.82 -27.96
CA ARG A 282 6.03 -4.97 -27.09
C ARG A 282 5.40 -3.61 -26.87
N VAL A 283 5.69 -3.06 -25.69
CA VAL A 283 5.29 -1.70 -25.33
C VAL A 283 6.00 -0.69 -26.24
N LYS A 284 5.24 0.31 -26.68
CA LYS A 284 5.72 1.49 -27.40
C LYS A 284 5.39 2.74 -26.60
N LEU A 285 6.30 3.70 -26.65
CA LEU A 285 6.04 5.07 -26.20
C LEU A 285 5.60 5.89 -27.41
N GLU A 286 4.30 6.15 -27.52
CA GLU A 286 3.71 6.84 -28.68
C GLU A 286 3.98 8.34 -28.60
N THR A 287 3.64 8.95 -27.46
CA THR A 287 3.72 10.40 -27.24
C THR A 287 4.31 10.70 -25.87
N VAL A 288 5.12 11.76 -25.79
CA VAL A 288 5.51 12.39 -24.52
C VAL A 288 5.15 13.86 -24.59
N THR A 289 4.33 14.33 -23.65
CA THR A 289 3.96 15.75 -23.52
C THR A 289 4.63 16.34 -22.30
N LEU A 290 5.45 17.38 -22.51
CA LEU A 290 6.17 18.09 -21.45
C LEU A 290 6.41 19.54 -21.87
N PRO A 291 6.75 20.46 -20.95
CA PRO A 291 7.14 21.80 -21.34
C PRO A 291 8.49 21.82 -22.06
N ALA A 292 8.71 22.80 -22.93
CA ALA A 292 9.97 22.96 -23.65
C ALA A 292 11.13 23.33 -22.73
N THR A 293 10.85 24.13 -21.68
CA THR A 293 11.82 24.58 -20.69
C THR A 293 11.29 24.38 -19.27
N ALA A 294 12.18 24.11 -18.32
CA ALA A 294 11.85 24.07 -16.89
C ALA A 294 13.08 24.41 -16.03
N PRO A 295 12.90 24.95 -14.81
CA PRO A 295 14.02 25.10 -13.89
C PRO A 295 14.43 23.75 -13.29
N PRO A 296 15.72 23.54 -12.95
CA PRO A 296 16.15 22.37 -12.17
C PRO A 296 15.64 22.44 -10.73
N GLY A 297 15.51 21.30 -10.07
CA GLY A 297 15.14 21.21 -8.65
C GLY A 297 13.66 21.42 -8.33
N VAL A 298 12.80 21.57 -9.34
CA VAL A 298 11.35 21.68 -9.16
C VAL A 298 10.62 20.58 -9.93
N PRO A 299 9.43 20.15 -9.48
CA PRO A 299 8.60 19.22 -10.23
C PRO A 299 8.28 19.74 -11.64
N VAL A 300 8.44 18.88 -12.65
CA VAL A 300 8.14 19.17 -14.06
C VAL A 300 6.99 18.27 -14.52
N PRO A 301 5.86 18.84 -14.99
CA PRO A 301 4.75 18.03 -15.47
C PRO A 301 5.15 17.27 -16.73
N VAL A 302 4.76 16.00 -16.79
CA VAL A 302 4.98 15.13 -17.94
C VAL A 302 3.80 14.19 -18.13
N SER A 303 3.48 13.91 -19.38
CA SER A 303 2.53 12.87 -19.75
C SER A 303 3.15 11.88 -20.73
N TYR A 304 2.95 10.59 -20.48
CA TYR A 304 3.40 9.49 -21.32
C TYR A 304 2.19 8.75 -21.88
N GLU A 305 2.23 8.44 -23.18
CA GLU A 305 1.24 7.59 -23.84
C GLU A 305 1.90 6.26 -24.25
N TRP A 306 1.55 5.20 -23.54
CA TRP A 306 2.04 3.84 -23.78
C TRP A 306 1.03 3.04 -24.58
N ILE A 307 1.51 2.25 -25.55
CA ILE A 307 0.68 1.29 -26.29
C ILE A 307 1.31 -0.10 -26.18
N GLY A 308 0.52 -1.12 -25.88
CA GLY A 308 1.00 -2.49 -25.84
C GLY A 308 -0.09 -3.51 -25.54
N SER A 309 0.30 -4.78 -25.49
CA SER A 309 -0.58 -5.85 -24.99
C SER A 309 -0.83 -5.68 -23.49
N TRP A 310 -2.01 -6.12 -23.03
CA TRP A 310 -2.36 -6.09 -21.61
C TRP A 310 -1.27 -6.71 -20.72
N GLU A 311 -0.76 -7.88 -21.09
CA GLU A 311 0.26 -8.59 -20.31
C GLU A 311 1.57 -7.81 -20.21
N GLN A 312 2.01 -7.19 -21.31
CA GLN A 312 3.23 -6.40 -21.33
C GLN A 312 3.08 -5.11 -20.55
N LEU A 313 1.94 -4.42 -20.66
CA LEU A 313 1.65 -3.20 -19.91
C LEU A 313 1.60 -3.50 -18.41
N GLN A 314 0.81 -4.50 -17.99
CA GLN A 314 0.65 -4.84 -16.58
C GLN A 314 1.96 -5.31 -15.92
N SER A 315 2.77 -6.09 -16.62
CA SER A 315 4.06 -6.58 -16.09
C SER A 315 5.22 -5.60 -16.28
N GLY A 316 4.99 -4.48 -16.97
CA GLY A 316 6.02 -3.51 -17.33
C GLY A 316 6.42 -2.59 -16.18
N ILE A 317 7.72 -2.42 -16.03
CA ILE A 317 8.37 -1.27 -15.39
C ILE A 317 9.14 -0.55 -16.48
N VAL A 318 8.96 0.75 -16.61
CA VAL A 318 9.74 1.59 -17.51
C VAL A 318 10.91 2.19 -16.74
N LEU A 319 12.11 2.04 -17.30
CA LEU A 319 13.32 2.67 -16.81
C LEU A 319 13.58 3.89 -17.70
N LEU A 320 13.18 5.07 -17.23
CA LEU A 320 13.22 6.31 -17.98
C LEU A 320 14.43 7.11 -17.58
N ASN A 321 15.27 7.47 -18.53
CA ASN A 321 16.55 8.12 -18.27
C ASN A 321 16.65 9.40 -19.09
N TRP A 322 16.79 10.53 -18.39
CA TRP A 322 17.03 11.82 -19.01
C TRP A 322 18.50 12.16 -18.92
N GLN A 323 19.16 12.31 -20.07
CA GLN A 323 20.61 12.56 -20.13
C GLN A 323 20.91 13.86 -20.86
N SER A 324 21.92 14.58 -20.37
CA SER A 324 22.43 15.77 -21.03
C SER A 324 22.97 15.41 -22.42
N ILE A 325 22.56 16.17 -23.44
CA ILE A 325 23.01 15.97 -24.83
C ILE A 325 24.50 16.33 -24.99
N ASN A 326 24.96 17.34 -24.26
CA ASN A 326 26.33 17.87 -24.35
C ASN A 326 27.19 17.52 -23.12
N GLY A 327 26.61 16.82 -22.14
CA GLY A 327 27.24 16.52 -20.86
C GLY A 327 27.94 15.17 -20.82
N THR A 328 28.40 14.80 -19.62
CA THR A 328 28.90 13.43 -19.36
C THR A 328 27.74 12.45 -19.18
N LEU A 329 27.98 11.16 -19.39
CA LEU A 329 26.97 10.08 -19.25
C LEU A 329 26.29 10.02 -17.86
N GLN A 330 26.85 10.69 -16.85
CA GLN A 330 26.33 10.73 -15.48
C GLN A 330 25.49 11.99 -15.17
N GLN A 331 25.42 12.95 -16.09
CA GLN A 331 24.62 14.18 -15.93
C GLN A 331 23.19 13.95 -16.42
N GLY A 332 22.30 13.61 -15.49
CA GLY A 332 20.91 13.28 -15.80
C GLY A 332 20.07 12.95 -14.57
N TRP A 333 18.81 12.63 -14.81
CA TRP A 333 17.90 12.07 -13.81
C TRP A 333 17.09 10.93 -14.41
N PHE A 334 16.33 10.24 -13.57
CA PHE A 334 15.44 9.19 -14.01
C PHE A 334 14.07 9.31 -13.38
N HIS A 335 13.12 8.60 -14.00
CA HIS A 335 11.72 8.64 -13.65
C HIS A 335 11.11 7.24 -13.85
N ASP A 336 11.60 6.29 -13.06
CA ASP A 336 11.24 4.88 -13.20
C ASP A 336 9.91 4.59 -12.50
N HIS A 337 9.03 3.85 -13.16
CA HIS A 337 7.74 3.43 -12.61
C HIS A 337 7.14 2.27 -13.40
N GLY A 338 6.16 1.60 -12.81
CA GLY A 338 5.29 0.65 -13.49
C GLY A 338 4.35 1.37 -14.45
N ILE A 339 4.03 0.76 -15.59
CA ILE A 339 3.06 1.36 -16.51
C ILE A 339 1.68 1.42 -15.82
N GLY A 340 0.99 2.55 -15.98
CA GLY A 340 -0.20 2.92 -15.22
C GLY A 340 0.07 3.10 -13.73
N MET A 341 1.30 3.45 -13.35
CA MET A 341 1.78 3.57 -11.96
C MET A 341 1.61 2.30 -11.09
N GLY A 342 1.41 1.13 -11.73
CA GLY A 342 1.09 -0.12 -11.03
C GLY A 342 -0.40 -0.34 -10.75
N GLU A 343 -1.27 0.55 -11.23
CA GLU A 343 -2.71 0.51 -10.99
C GLU A 343 -3.47 -0.39 -11.97
N LEU A 344 -2.83 -0.93 -13.01
CA LEU A 344 -3.49 -1.75 -14.03
C LEU A 344 -4.10 -3.03 -13.43
N HIS A 345 -5.43 -3.12 -13.49
CA HIS A 345 -6.22 -4.19 -12.91
C HIS A 345 -7.10 -4.88 -13.98
N PRO A 346 -7.12 -6.22 -14.07
CA PRO A 346 -7.83 -6.91 -15.13
C PRO A 346 -9.36 -6.86 -14.99
N GLY A 347 -9.89 -6.29 -13.91
CA GLY A 347 -11.32 -6.25 -13.60
C GLY A 347 -11.94 -7.64 -13.38
N LYS A 348 -13.26 -7.74 -13.51
CA LYS A 348 -14.00 -9.02 -13.38
C LYS A 348 -13.71 -10.00 -14.51
N GLN A 349 -13.43 -9.48 -15.71
CA GLN A 349 -13.15 -10.27 -16.90
C GLN A 349 -11.79 -9.86 -17.42
N SER A 350 -10.82 -10.77 -17.29
CA SER A 350 -9.48 -10.53 -17.82
C SER A 350 -9.57 -10.16 -19.30
N PRO A 351 -8.80 -9.15 -19.74
CA PRO A 351 -8.71 -8.81 -21.15
C PRO A 351 -8.34 -10.01 -22.01
N ILE A 352 -8.80 -9.99 -23.26
CA ILE A 352 -8.45 -11.03 -24.24
C ILE A 352 -6.93 -11.04 -24.40
N PRO A 353 -6.26 -12.21 -24.40
CA PRO A 353 -4.82 -12.27 -24.57
C PRO A 353 -4.34 -11.52 -25.81
N ASN A 354 -3.26 -10.74 -25.67
CA ASN A 354 -2.68 -9.89 -26.71
C ASN A 354 -3.54 -8.68 -27.17
N SER A 355 -4.72 -8.46 -26.57
CA SER A 355 -5.50 -7.24 -26.83
C SER A 355 -4.68 -6.00 -26.49
N GLN A 356 -4.78 -5.00 -27.35
CA GLN A 356 -3.99 -3.79 -27.27
C GLN A 356 -4.69 -2.73 -26.43
N PHE A 357 -3.93 -2.04 -25.60
CA PHE A 357 -4.41 -0.92 -24.79
C PHE A 357 -3.49 0.27 -24.98
N ARG A 358 -4.09 1.44 -24.80
CA ARG A 358 -3.40 2.70 -24.60
C ARG A 358 -3.48 3.07 -23.12
N VAL A 359 -2.35 3.37 -22.51
CA VAL A 359 -2.25 3.87 -21.14
C VAL A 359 -1.68 5.27 -21.19
N ILE A 360 -2.42 6.24 -20.68
CA ILE A 360 -2.00 7.64 -20.58
C ILE A 360 -1.70 7.91 -19.12
N GLU A 361 -0.49 8.35 -18.84
CA GLU A 361 -0.05 8.78 -17.52
C GLU A 361 0.14 10.29 -17.52
N THR A 362 -0.31 10.97 -16.47
CA THR A 362 -0.07 12.39 -16.21
C THR A 362 0.49 12.53 -14.81
N THR A 363 1.77 12.87 -14.72
CA THR A 363 2.52 12.91 -13.46
C THR A 363 3.59 14.01 -13.50
N ALA A 364 4.47 14.04 -12.52
CA ALA A 364 5.58 14.98 -12.45
C ALA A 364 6.89 14.25 -12.18
N MET A 365 7.92 14.61 -12.94
CA MET A 365 9.29 14.19 -12.69
C MET A 365 10.05 15.27 -11.92
N LEU A 366 11.16 14.90 -11.28
CA LEU A 366 11.99 15.84 -10.51
C LEU A 366 13.45 15.82 -11.01
N PRO A 367 13.84 16.73 -11.93
CA PRO A 367 15.25 16.95 -12.22
C PRO A 367 15.96 17.52 -10.99
N SER A 368 17.15 17.01 -10.67
CA SER A 368 17.89 17.46 -9.49
C SER A 368 18.33 18.92 -9.62
N ALA A 369 18.41 19.63 -8.49
CA ALA A 369 18.72 21.07 -8.44
C ALA A 369 20.15 21.41 -8.88
N ASP A 370 21.07 20.45 -8.77
CA ASP A 370 22.49 20.55 -9.14
C ASP A 370 22.77 20.26 -10.61
N LEU A 371 21.75 19.89 -11.40
CA LEU A 371 21.93 19.62 -12.82
C LEU A 371 22.28 20.90 -13.59
N PRO A 372 23.27 20.85 -14.50
CA PRO A 372 23.63 22.01 -15.31
C PRO A 372 22.51 22.39 -16.28
N ALA A 373 22.41 23.69 -16.56
CA ALA A 373 21.54 24.18 -17.62
C ALA A 373 21.90 23.55 -18.97
N GLY A 374 20.91 23.24 -19.79
CA GLY A 374 21.12 22.61 -21.08
C GLY A 374 20.00 21.70 -21.54
N ASN A 375 20.22 21.04 -22.67
CA ASN A 375 19.24 20.16 -23.29
C ASN A 375 19.43 18.71 -22.84
N TYR A 376 18.32 18.07 -22.47
CA TYR A 376 18.27 16.70 -22.01
C TYR A 376 17.34 15.89 -22.91
N ARG A 377 17.78 14.68 -23.27
CA ARG A 377 17.01 13.73 -24.08
C ARG A 377 16.56 12.54 -23.23
N LEU A 378 15.42 11.97 -23.58
CA LEU A 378 14.87 10.78 -22.94
C LEU A 378 15.35 9.50 -23.63
N GLU A 379 15.72 8.51 -22.83
CA GLU A 379 15.92 7.12 -23.22
C GLU A 379 15.00 6.24 -22.35
N ALA A 380 14.47 5.16 -22.93
CA ALA A 380 13.52 4.29 -22.25
C ALA A 380 13.88 2.81 -22.42
N ILE A 381 13.82 2.06 -21.33
CA ILE A 381 14.00 0.61 -21.30
C ILE A 381 12.78 -0.03 -20.63
N TYR A 382 12.22 -1.05 -21.25
CA TYR A 382 11.24 -1.91 -20.62
C TYR A 382 11.95 -2.92 -19.71
N LEU A 383 11.41 -3.13 -18.51
CA LEU A 383 11.78 -4.17 -17.57
C LEU A 383 10.53 -4.98 -17.22
N ASN A 384 10.54 -6.27 -17.53
CA ASN A 384 9.47 -7.16 -17.10
C ASN A 384 9.65 -7.50 -15.61
N ARG A 385 8.70 -7.12 -14.77
CA ARG A 385 8.79 -7.35 -13.32
C ARG A 385 8.73 -8.82 -12.89
N GLN A 386 8.23 -9.71 -13.75
CA GLN A 386 8.10 -11.15 -13.46
C GLN A 386 9.31 -11.94 -13.93
N THR A 387 9.85 -11.62 -15.10
CA THR A 387 10.94 -12.38 -15.73
C THR A 387 12.32 -11.72 -15.61
N GLY A 388 12.37 -10.43 -15.26
CA GLY A 388 13.60 -9.63 -15.24
C GLY A 388 14.19 -9.32 -16.61
N LYS A 389 13.53 -9.75 -17.71
CA LYS A 389 13.97 -9.46 -19.08
C LYS A 389 13.76 -7.99 -19.41
N THR A 390 14.65 -7.45 -20.25
CA THR A 390 14.61 -6.06 -20.69
C THR A 390 14.66 -5.92 -22.20
N TYR A 391 14.14 -4.80 -22.72
CA TYR A 391 14.35 -4.37 -24.09
C TYR A 391 14.27 -2.84 -24.22
N PRO A 392 15.00 -2.21 -25.15
CA PRO A 392 14.88 -0.79 -25.39
C PRO A 392 13.50 -0.44 -25.98
N ILE A 393 12.92 0.67 -25.53
CA ILE A 393 11.70 1.24 -26.08
C ILE A 393 12.12 2.42 -26.97
N PRO A 394 11.74 2.45 -28.27
CA PRO A 394 11.94 3.63 -29.10
C PRO A 394 11.23 4.85 -28.49
N VAL A 395 11.94 5.98 -28.40
CA VAL A 395 11.43 7.23 -27.83
C VAL A 395 11.23 8.24 -28.96
N PRO A 396 10.13 9.03 -28.97
CA PRO A 396 9.97 10.13 -29.92
C PRO A 396 11.08 11.17 -29.76
N ASN A 397 11.36 11.95 -30.82
CA ASN A 397 12.39 12.97 -30.77
C ASN A 397 11.95 14.16 -29.91
N ILE A 398 12.21 14.06 -28.60
CA ILE A 398 11.85 15.05 -27.59
C ILE A 398 13.09 15.53 -26.83
N THR A 399 13.02 16.76 -26.33
CA THR A 399 14.09 17.38 -25.55
C THR A 399 13.47 18.29 -24.49
N LEU A 400 14.03 18.27 -23.28
CA LEU A 400 13.74 19.26 -22.24
C LEU A 400 14.97 20.15 -22.07
N ASN A 401 14.78 21.46 -22.13
CA ASN A 401 15.81 22.42 -21.77
C ASN A 401 15.69 22.79 -20.28
N LEU A 402 16.71 22.47 -19.48
CA LEU A 402 16.80 22.98 -18.12
C LEU A 402 17.42 24.38 -18.15
N ASP A 403 16.68 25.36 -17.64
CA ASP A 403 17.08 26.75 -17.54
C ASP A 403 16.69 27.29 -16.16
N PRO A 404 17.66 27.67 -15.29
CA PRO A 404 17.38 28.26 -13.99
C PRO A 404 16.50 29.52 -14.02
N ALA A 405 16.43 30.23 -15.15
CA ALA A 405 15.58 31.40 -15.33
C ALA A 405 14.18 31.06 -15.87
N ALA A 406 13.89 29.79 -16.20
CA ALA A 406 12.60 29.38 -16.71
C ALA A 406 11.48 29.56 -15.67
N LYS A 407 10.28 29.89 -16.14
CA LYS A 407 9.10 29.97 -15.29
C LYS A 407 8.66 28.56 -14.87
N THR A 408 8.40 28.37 -13.58
CA THR A 408 7.81 27.14 -13.05
C THR A 408 6.40 26.93 -13.61
N ILE A 409 6.14 25.75 -14.15
CA ILE A 409 4.82 25.34 -14.62
C ILE A 409 4.19 24.46 -13.54
N PRO A 410 2.91 24.69 -13.15
CA PRO A 410 2.24 23.84 -12.19
C PRO A 410 2.30 22.37 -12.61
N ALA A 411 2.74 21.51 -11.70
CA ALA A 411 2.85 20.08 -11.90
C ALA A 411 1.86 19.35 -10.99
N PRO A 412 1.38 18.16 -11.40
CA PRO A 412 0.70 17.26 -10.46
C PRO A 412 1.69 16.75 -9.39
N GLU A 413 1.19 15.95 -8.46
CA GLU A 413 2.05 15.30 -7.47
C GLU A 413 3.10 14.40 -8.16
N LEU A 414 4.28 14.34 -7.54
CA LEU A 414 5.36 13.46 -7.98
C LEU A 414 4.91 12.00 -7.91
N ASP A 415 5.43 11.15 -8.80
CA ASP A 415 5.22 9.71 -8.66
C ASP A 415 5.80 9.19 -7.33
N LEU A 416 5.23 8.09 -6.84
CA LEU A 416 5.55 7.57 -5.51
C LEU A 416 7.00 7.08 -5.38
N ILE A 417 7.64 6.68 -6.48
CA ILE A 417 9.04 6.22 -6.47
C ILE A 417 9.98 7.42 -6.39
N THR A 418 9.69 8.52 -7.10
CA THR A 418 10.44 9.77 -6.93
C THR A 418 10.26 10.34 -5.52
N GLN A 419 9.06 10.28 -4.94
CA GLN A 419 8.84 10.66 -3.54
C GLN A 419 9.67 9.78 -2.59
N LEU A 420 9.59 8.45 -2.71
CA LEU A 420 10.37 7.50 -1.91
C LEU A 420 11.87 7.78 -1.99
N ARG A 421 12.36 8.04 -3.20
CA ARG A 421 13.78 8.34 -3.45
C ARG A 421 14.19 9.64 -2.76
N THR A 422 13.39 10.70 -2.91
CA THR A 422 13.61 12.00 -2.26
C THR A 422 13.59 11.89 -0.74
N LEU A 423 12.73 11.05 -0.16
CA LEU A 423 12.72 10.79 1.27
C LEU A 423 13.99 10.04 1.72
N SER A 424 14.39 9.02 0.96
CA SER A 424 15.50 8.14 1.33
C SER A 424 16.87 8.83 1.35
N THR A 425 17.08 9.91 0.58
CA THR A 425 18.33 10.68 0.61
C THR A 425 18.58 11.38 1.94
N ASN A 426 17.54 11.52 2.79
CA ASN A 426 17.66 12.09 4.13
C ASN A 426 17.98 11.04 5.21
N LEU A 427 17.85 9.73 4.93
CA LEU A 427 18.15 8.65 5.88
C LEU A 427 19.58 8.70 6.47
N PRO A 428 20.63 9.10 5.75
CA PRO A 428 21.96 9.29 6.33
C PRO A 428 22.01 10.26 7.52
N GLN A 429 21.03 11.15 7.65
CA GLN A 429 20.94 12.12 8.76
C GLN A 429 20.41 11.51 10.07
N GLY A 430 20.03 10.23 10.06
CA GLY A 430 19.58 9.52 11.24
C GLY A 430 18.24 10.03 11.77
N THR A 431 18.13 10.13 13.10
CA THR A 431 16.86 10.43 13.79
C THR A 431 16.27 11.79 13.44
N LYS A 432 17.08 12.74 12.98
CA LYS A 432 16.61 14.05 12.47
C LYS A 432 15.67 13.92 11.25
N ALA A 433 15.83 12.87 10.44
CA ALA A 433 15.04 12.64 9.25
C ALA A 433 13.90 11.63 9.45
N LEU A 434 14.03 10.72 10.43
CA LEU A 434 13.13 9.56 10.56
C LEU A 434 11.66 9.95 10.77
N GLU A 435 11.37 10.97 11.59
CA GLU A 435 9.99 11.40 11.82
C GLU A 435 9.30 11.81 10.51
N SER A 436 9.92 12.70 9.74
CA SER A 436 9.40 13.13 8.44
C SER A 436 9.32 11.95 7.45
N VAL A 437 10.32 11.08 7.40
CA VAL A 437 10.31 9.91 6.51
C VAL A 437 9.12 8.98 6.82
N PHE A 438 8.88 8.65 8.10
CA PHE A 438 7.78 7.77 8.48
C PHE A 438 6.42 8.41 8.28
N GLU A 439 6.31 9.71 8.54
CA GLU A 439 5.08 10.44 8.30
C GLU A 439 4.69 10.45 6.82
N GLU A 440 5.64 10.81 5.95
CA GLU A 440 5.42 10.84 4.51
C GLU A 440 5.18 9.43 3.93
N THR A 441 5.87 8.42 4.46
CA THR A 441 5.61 7.02 4.08
C THR A 441 4.21 6.57 4.51
N GLY A 442 3.78 6.94 5.72
CA GLY A 442 2.44 6.66 6.21
C GLY A 442 1.35 7.27 5.33
N ARG A 443 1.59 8.50 4.83
CA ARG A 443 0.74 9.18 3.84
C ARG A 443 0.73 8.48 2.50
N ILE A 444 1.89 8.20 1.92
CA ILE A 444 2.04 7.51 0.62
C ILE A 444 1.35 6.13 0.62
N ASN A 445 1.47 5.38 1.71
CA ASN A 445 0.82 4.07 1.86
C ASN A 445 -0.72 4.15 1.89
N GLN A 446 -1.32 5.33 2.14
CA GLN A 446 -2.76 5.52 1.96
C GLN A 446 -3.13 5.57 0.48
N TYR A 447 -2.24 6.03 -0.41
CA TYR A 447 -2.56 6.23 -1.83
C TYR A 447 -2.33 4.96 -2.64
N ASP A 448 -1.26 4.23 -2.34
CA ASP A 448 -1.01 2.88 -2.86
C ASP A 448 -1.21 1.82 -1.76
N PRO A 449 -2.45 1.30 -1.61
CA PRO A 449 -2.81 0.39 -0.53
C PRO A 449 -2.16 -0.98 -0.62
N ILE A 450 -1.63 -1.36 -1.79
CA ILE A 450 -0.90 -2.61 -1.98
C ILE A 450 0.62 -2.40 -2.01
N GLN A 451 1.06 -1.14 -1.95
CA GLN A 451 2.46 -0.72 -1.93
C GLN A 451 3.29 -1.28 -3.10
N ASP A 452 2.69 -1.38 -4.30
CA ASP A 452 3.38 -1.81 -5.52
C ASP A 452 4.54 -0.87 -5.86
N TYR A 453 4.46 0.42 -5.50
CA TYR A 453 5.55 1.38 -5.70
C TYR A 453 6.87 0.91 -5.04
N LEU A 454 6.82 0.16 -3.94
CA LEU A 454 8.01 -0.39 -3.29
C LEU A 454 8.64 -1.52 -4.12
N VAL A 455 7.81 -2.38 -4.71
CA VAL A 455 8.25 -3.47 -5.59
C VAL A 455 8.86 -2.89 -6.87
N GLN A 456 8.18 -1.89 -7.45
CA GLN A 456 8.68 -1.15 -8.61
C GLN A 456 10.04 -0.51 -8.31
N ALA A 457 10.17 0.20 -7.17
CA ALA A 457 11.41 0.83 -6.74
C ALA A 457 12.55 -0.19 -6.55
N ASP A 458 12.31 -1.31 -5.85
CA ASP A 458 13.34 -2.33 -5.63
C ASP A 458 13.85 -2.92 -6.94
N LEU A 459 12.96 -3.31 -7.85
CA LEU A 459 13.34 -3.92 -9.13
C LEU A 459 14.08 -2.93 -10.04
N ALA A 460 13.60 -1.68 -10.12
CA ALA A 460 14.25 -0.63 -10.89
C ALA A 460 15.65 -0.31 -10.32
N LEU A 461 15.77 -0.17 -9.01
CA LEU A 461 17.05 0.11 -8.35
C LEU A 461 18.00 -1.08 -8.37
N GLN A 462 17.50 -2.31 -8.34
CA GLN A 462 18.31 -3.51 -8.58
C GLN A 462 18.92 -3.48 -9.99
N TYR A 463 18.15 -3.07 -11.00
CA TYR A 463 18.69 -2.87 -12.34
C TYR A 463 19.76 -1.77 -12.34
N ARG A 464 19.46 -0.60 -11.76
CA ARG A 464 20.39 0.54 -11.75
C ARG A 464 21.69 0.28 -10.98
N LEU A 465 21.63 -0.39 -9.83
CA LEU A 465 22.80 -0.77 -9.05
C LEU A 465 23.72 -1.76 -9.77
N ARG A 466 23.23 -2.51 -10.78
CA ARG A 466 24.14 -3.31 -11.64
C ARG A 466 24.98 -2.42 -12.56
N LEU A 467 24.46 -1.27 -12.94
CA LEU A 467 25.14 -0.30 -13.82
C LEU A 467 25.98 0.70 -13.02
N GLN A 468 25.51 1.08 -11.83
CA GLN A 468 26.16 2.01 -10.91
C GLN A 468 26.25 1.38 -9.52
N PRO A 469 27.15 0.41 -9.31
CA PRO A 469 27.22 -0.34 -8.07
C PRO A 469 27.46 0.54 -6.85
N ASP A 470 28.24 1.61 -7.00
CA ASP A 470 28.67 2.48 -5.90
C ASP A 470 27.77 3.71 -5.70
N ASN A 471 26.59 3.74 -6.33
CA ASN A 471 25.63 4.83 -6.14
C ASN A 471 24.95 4.70 -4.77
N LEU A 472 25.32 5.60 -3.85
CA LEU A 472 24.88 5.56 -2.46
C LEU A 472 23.37 5.82 -2.32
N ASP A 473 22.84 6.79 -3.06
CA ASP A 473 21.40 7.10 -3.05
C ASP A 473 20.59 5.87 -3.44
N PHE A 474 21.00 5.14 -4.49
CA PHE A 474 20.30 3.94 -4.93
C PHE A 474 20.36 2.83 -3.88
N ALA A 475 21.49 2.70 -3.19
CA ALA A 475 21.63 1.73 -2.10
C ALA A 475 20.69 2.07 -0.94
N TYR A 476 20.61 3.33 -0.52
CA TYR A 476 19.69 3.78 0.53
C TYR A 476 18.23 3.61 0.13
N THR A 477 17.82 4.08 -1.06
CA THR A 477 16.43 3.95 -1.52
C THR A 477 16.02 2.49 -1.60
N ARG A 478 16.88 1.61 -2.11
CA ARG A 478 16.57 0.18 -2.21
C ARG A 478 16.50 -0.48 -0.84
N ALA A 479 17.42 -0.16 0.08
CA ALA A 479 17.38 -0.67 1.44
C ALA A 479 16.11 -0.22 2.17
N PHE A 480 15.69 1.03 1.98
CA PHE A 480 14.46 1.55 2.53
C PHE A 480 13.22 0.85 1.93
N ALA A 481 13.17 0.68 0.61
CA ALA A 481 12.10 -0.05 -0.06
C ALA A 481 11.97 -1.50 0.45
N LYS A 482 13.10 -2.18 0.72
CA LYS A 482 13.11 -3.54 1.30
C LYS A 482 12.59 -3.59 2.74
N VAL A 483 12.94 -2.61 3.57
CA VAL A 483 12.41 -2.49 4.94
C VAL A 483 10.90 -2.29 4.90
N LEU A 484 10.40 -1.40 4.05
CA LEU A 484 8.97 -1.13 3.94
C LEU A 484 8.16 -2.31 3.36
N GLN A 485 8.79 -3.15 2.53
CA GLN A 485 8.23 -4.42 2.06
C GLN A 485 8.22 -5.54 3.12
N GLU A 486 8.81 -5.29 4.29
CA GLU A 486 9.03 -6.31 5.32
C GLU A 486 9.86 -7.52 4.83
N ASP A 487 10.62 -7.35 3.75
CA ASP A 487 11.55 -8.36 3.22
C ASP A 487 12.84 -8.34 4.04
N VAL A 488 12.83 -9.04 5.17
CA VAL A 488 13.91 -9.00 6.17
C VAL A 488 15.27 -9.42 5.59
N GLU A 489 15.32 -10.52 4.84
CA GLU A 489 16.58 -11.01 4.26
C GLU A 489 17.08 -10.08 3.15
N GLY A 490 16.17 -9.60 2.29
CA GLY A 490 16.48 -8.59 1.28
C GLY A 490 16.95 -7.26 1.90
N ALA A 491 16.34 -6.83 3.00
CA ALA A 491 16.72 -5.64 3.74
C ALA A 491 18.11 -5.77 4.38
N ILE A 492 18.42 -6.92 5.01
CA ILE A 492 19.77 -7.19 5.53
C ILE A 492 20.81 -7.10 4.41
N ALA A 493 20.54 -7.71 3.26
CA ALA A 493 21.45 -7.67 2.11
C ALA A 493 21.65 -6.23 1.57
N ALA A 494 20.56 -5.46 1.47
CA ALA A 494 20.61 -4.08 1.00
C ALA A 494 21.33 -3.15 2.00
N TRP A 495 21.05 -3.26 3.30
CA TRP A 495 21.72 -2.47 4.32
C TRP A 495 23.21 -2.81 4.47
N LYS A 496 23.61 -4.07 4.25
CA LYS A 496 25.04 -4.41 4.13
C LYS A 496 25.73 -3.66 3.00
N ARG A 497 25.06 -3.47 1.86
CA ARG A 497 25.59 -2.67 0.76
C ARG A 497 25.69 -1.19 1.14
N VAL A 498 24.69 -0.65 1.85
CA VAL A 498 24.75 0.72 2.39
C VAL A 498 25.93 0.89 3.34
N VAL A 499 26.12 -0.01 4.32
CA VAL A 499 27.26 0.02 5.25
C VAL A 499 28.61 -0.03 4.53
N LEU A 500 28.70 -0.79 3.43
CA LEU A 500 29.92 -0.84 2.63
C LEU A 500 30.21 0.49 1.93
N LEU A 501 29.18 1.18 1.44
CA LEU A 501 29.31 2.44 0.70
C LEU A 501 29.41 3.68 1.62
N ASP A 502 28.76 3.65 2.78
CA ASP A 502 28.72 4.72 3.79
C ASP A 502 29.32 4.26 5.12
N SER A 503 30.53 3.71 5.06
CA SER A 503 31.20 3.07 6.20
C SER A 503 31.56 4.00 7.36
N GLN A 504 31.51 5.32 7.15
CA GLN A 504 31.81 6.34 8.15
C GLN A 504 30.56 6.88 8.86
N ASN A 505 29.37 6.50 8.41
CA ASN A 505 28.13 6.95 9.00
C ASN A 505 27.63 5.96 10.07
N PRO A 506 27.58 6.34 11.36
CA PRO A 506 27.10 5.45 12.42
C PRO A 506 25.63 5.02 12.22
N TYR A 507 24.80 5.82 11.54
CA TYR A 507 23.40 5.47 11.28
C TYR A 507 23.26 4.32 10.29
N ALA A 508 24.15 4.17 9.31
CA ALA A 508 24.12 3.03 8.38
C ALA A 508 24.20 1.69 9.14
N TYR A 509 25.08 1.61 10.13
CA TYR A 509 25.19 0.45 11.02
C TYR A 509 23.98 0.32 11.95
N ALA A 510 23.43 1.44 12.45
CA ALA A 510 22.25 1.43 13.30
C ALA A 510 21.01 0.87 12.58
N TYR A 511 20.81 1.22 11.31
CA TYR A 511 19.73 0.66 10.49
C TYR A 511 19.92 -0.84 10.25
N LEU A 512 21.13 -1.29 9.92
CA LEU A 512 21.42 -2.72 9.80
C LEU A 512 21.20 -3.46 11.12
N ALA A 513 21.59 -2.86 12.25
CA ALA A 513 21.36 -3.40 13.59
C ALA A 513 19.87 -3.54 13.90
N PHE A 514 19.07 -2.52 13.58
CA PHE A 514 17.63 -2.54 13.76
C PHE A 514 17.00 -3.70 12.97
N VAL A 515 17.38 -3.91 11.71
CA VAL A 515 16.87 -5.04 10.92
C VAL A 515 17.34 -6.38 11.50
N TYR A 516 18.57 -6.48 12.03
CA TYR A 516 19.02 -7.68 12.75
C TYR A 516 18.20 -7.95 14.00
N LEU A 517 17.87 -6.92 14.79
CA LEU A 517 16.99 -7.06 15.95
C LEU A 517 15.58 -7.45 15.49
N TYR A 518 15.01 -6.84 14.44
CA TYR A 518 13.74 -7.28 13.91
C TYR A 518 13.73 -8.78 13.53
N ASN A 519 14.87 -9.30 13.05
CA ASN A 519 15.08 -10.71 12.73
C ASN A 519 15.59 -11.58 13.89
N TRP A 520 15.52 -11.13 15.15
CA TRP A 520 15.99 -11.86 16.35
C TRP A 520 17.48 -12.22 16.34
N GLN A 521 18.31 -11.53 15.55
CA GLN A 521 19.76 -11.75 15.44
C GLN A 521 20.55 -10.77 16.32
N ALA A 522 20.25 -10.74 17.63
CA ALA A 522 20.81 -9.77 18.57
C ALA A 522 22.35 -9.76 18.63
N GLY A 523 23.00 -10.93 18.47
CA GLY A 523 24.46 -11.02 18.39
C GLY A 523 25.04 -10.23 17.21
N LYS A 524 24.47 -10.41 16.01
CA LYS A 524 24.89 -9.68 14.80
C LYS A 524 24.56 -8.19 14.89
N ALA A 525 23.42 -7.85 15.50
CA ALA A 525 23.10 -6.45 15.80
C ALA A 525 24.17 -5.81 16.68
N GLN A 526 24.60 -6.49 17.75
CA GLN A 526 25.64 -6.00 18.63
C GLN A 526 26.99 -5.82 17.90
N GLU A 527 27.36 -6.74 17.00
CA GLU A 527 28.60 -6.62 16.22
C GLU A 527 28.64 -5.33 15.40
N VAL A 528 27.58 -5.03 14.65
CA VAL A 528 27.53 -3.80 13.83
C VAL A 528 27.37 -2.54 14.69
N LEU A 529 26.66 -2.63 15.83
CA LEU A 529 26.53 -1.52 16.78
C LEU A 529 27.86 -1.16 17.44
N ASN A 530 28.75 -2.13 17.67
CA ASN A 530 30.09 -1.84 18.22
C ASN A 530 30.87 -0.91 17.27
N THR A 531 30.77 -1.11 15.96
CA THR A 531 31.35 -0.20 14.96
C THR A 531 30.66 1.16 15.00
N ALA A 532 29.33 1.20 15.08
CA ALA A 532 28.57 2.44 15.17
C ALA A 532 28.96 3.29 16.40
N ILE A 533 29.12 2.64 17.56
CA ILE A 533 29.56 3.27 18.82
C ILE A 533 31.01 3.77 18.72
N ALA A 534 31.88 3.01 18.05
CA ALA A 534 33.27 3.44 17.83
C ALA A 534 33.36 4.69 16.93
N LEU A 535 32.47 4.82 15.94
CA LEU A 535 32.36 6.00 15.08
C LEU A 535 31.81 7.21 15.84
N ASN A 536 30.74 7.01 16.62
CA ASN A 536 30.18 8.07 17.46
C ASN A 536 29.47 7.50 18.71
N PRO A 537 30.07 7.60 19.91
CA PRO A 537 29.50 7.03 21.13
C PRO A 537 28.33 7.85 21.70
N ASN A 538 28.13 9.09 21.23
CA ASN A 538 27.21 10.06 21.83
C ASN A 538 25.79 10.04 21.22
N ILE A 539 25.47 9.06 20.36
CA ILE A 539 24.16 8.92 19.74
C ILE A 539 23.27 8.06 20.66
N PRO A 540 22.27 8.64 21.35
CA PRO A 540 21.46 7.92 22.34
C PRO A 540 20.73 6.70 21.76
N GLU A 541 20.24 6.80 20.52
CA GLU A 541 19.48 5.73 19.87
C GLU A 541 20.35 4.51 19.55
N ILE A 542 21.62 4.73 19.22
CA ILE A 542 22.60 3.64 19.02
C ILE A 542 22.89 2.94 20.35
N GLN A 543 23.02 3.72 21.44
CA GLN A 543 23.15 3.14 22.78
C GLN A 543 21.90 2.35 23.16
N ALA A 544 20.70 2.89 22.94
CA ALA A 544 19.45 2.20 23.19
C ALA A 544 19.34 0.87 22.43
N LEU A 545 19.68 0.85 21.13
CA LEU A 545 19.73 -0.38 20.33
C LEU A 545 20.74 -1.41 20.89
N SER A 546 21.89 -0.95 21.40
CA SER A 546 22.89 -1.79 22.07
C SER A 546 22.37 -2.36 23.40
N GLY A 547 21.61 -1.56 24.17
CA GLY A 547 20.91 -2.01 25.37
C GLY A 547 19.85 -3.08 25.08
N ILE A 548 19.05 -2.88 24.04
CA ILE A 548 18.05 -3.86 23.56
C ILE A 548 18.75 -5.14 23.10
N ALA A 549 19.80 -5.03 22.29
CA ALA A 549 20.58 -6.19 21.84
C ALA A 549 21.18 -6.97 23.02
N ALA A 550 21.68 -6.27 24.05
CA ALA A 550 22.20 -6.87 25.27
C ALA A 550 21.10 -7.60 26.06
N LEU A 551 19.93 -6.97 26.22
CA LEU A 551 18.77 -7.54 26.92
C LEU A 551 18.36 -8.86 26.27
N TRP A 552 18.24 -8.89 24.94
CA TRP A 552 17.83 -10.08 24.18
C TRP A 552 18.87 -11.20 24.20
N GLN A 553 20.14 -10.87 24.45
CA GLN A 553 21.20 -11.84 24.69
C GLN A 553 21.27 -12.30 26.16
N GLY A 554 20.37 -11.82 27.03
CA GLY A 554 20.37 -12.13 28.46
C GLY A 554 21.41 -11.36 29.28
N ASN A 555 22.09 -10.36 28.69
CA ASN A 555 23.03 -9.50 29.41
C ASN A 555 22.27 -8.36 30.13
N LEU A 556 21.62 -8.74 31.24
CA LEU A 556 20.77 -7.84 32.02
C LEU A 556 21.55 -6.67 32.65
N VAL A 557 22.81 -6.89 33.02
CA VAL A 557 23.66 -5.85 33.63
C VAL A 557 23.97 -4.75 32.63
N LYS A 558 24.40 -5.10 31.42
CA LYS A 558 24.67 -4.11 30.37
C LYS A 558 23.39 -3.39 29.95
N ALA A 559 22.29 -4.12 29.77
CA ALA A 559 21.00 -3.52 29.43
C ALA A 559 20.55 -2.50 30.50
N TRP A 560 20.62 -2.88 31.78
CA TRP A 560 20.29 -2.00 32.89
C TRP A 560 21.16 -0.74 32.91
N GLN A 561 22.48 -0.88 32.75
CA GLN A 561 23.41 0.25 32.71
C GLN A 561 23.07 1.25 31.60
N VAL A 562 22.75 0.74 30.40
CA VAL A 562 22.38 1.57 29.26
C VAL A 562 21.06 2.31 29.51
N PHE A 563 20.01 1.60 29.92
CA PHE A 563 18.70 2.23 30.11
C PHE A 563 18.71 3.24 31.26
N TRP A 564 19.44 2.93 32.34
CA TRP A 564 19.65 3.88 33.44
C TRP A 564 20.35 5.17 32.98
N GLN A 565 21.36 5.07 32.11
CA GLN A 565 22.06 6.24 31.57
C GLN A 565 21.21 7.08 30.60
N LEU A 566 20.24 6.45 29.94
CA LEU A 566 19.35 7.10 28.98
C LEU A 566 18.05 7.62 29.60
N GLU A 567 17.87 7.47 30.92
CA GLU A 567 16.63 7.80 31.63
C GLU A 567 15.37 7.08 31.06
N LEU A 568 15.56 5.85 30.55
CA LEU A 568 14.51 5.02 29.94
C LEU A 568 13.94 3.97 30.89
#